data_AF-A0A0H3Y5V0-F1
#
_entry.id   AF-A0A0H3Y5V0-F1
#
_cell.length_a   1.000
_cell.length_b   1.000
_cell.length_c   1.000
_cell.angle_alpha   90.00
_cell.angle_beta   90.00
_cell.angle_gamma   90.00
#
_symmetry.space_group_name_H-M   'P 1'
#
loop_
_entity.id
_entity.type
_entity.pdbx_description
1 polymer ?
#
loop_
_entity_poly.entity_id
_entity_poly.type
_entity_poly.pdbx_seq_one_letter_code
_entity_poly.pdbx_strand_id
1 'polypeptide(L)' 'MFTSIVGNVFGFKALRALRLEDLRIPIAYVKTFQGPPHGIQVERDKLNKYGRPLLGCTIKPKLGLSAKNYGRAVYECL' A
#
# COMPACT_ATOMS: atom_id res chain seq x y z
N MET A 1 8.48 -1.95 16.27
CA MET A 1 8.57 -0.47 16.16
C MET A 1 7.27 0.21 16.60
N PHE A 2 6.14 -0.04 15.94
CA PHE A 2 4.88 0.67 16.26
C PHE A 2 4.37 0.42 17.68
N THR A 3 4.40 -0.82 18.18
CA THR A 3 4.02 -1.12 19.57
C THR A 3 4.74 -0.23 20.59
N SER A 4 6.01 0.07 20.34
CA SER A 4 6.84 0.90 21.22
C SER A 4 6.54 2.40 21.07
N ILE A 5 6.32 2.89 19.84
CA ILE A 5 6.17 4.32 19.56
C ILE A 5 4.73 4.82 19.75
N VAL A 6 3.74 4.04 19.30
CA VAL A 6 2.33 4.46 19.28
C VAL A 6 1.43 3.67 20.24
N GLY A 7 1.97 2.71 20.99
CA GLY A 7 1.18 1.78 21.81
C GLY A 7 0.35 2.48 22.90
N ASN A 8 1.00 3.20 23.81
CA ASN A 8 0.33 3.74 25.01
C ASN A 8 0.23 5.28 25.02
N VAL A 9 1.16 5.98 24.37
CA VAL A 9 1.33 7.44 24.51
C VAL A 9 0.17 8.26 23.95
N PHE A 10 -0.63 7.69 23.03
CA PHE A 10 -1.81 8.35 22.46
C PHE A 10 -3.02 8.39 23.40
N GLY A 11 -3.03 7.56 24.45
CA GLY A 11 -4.11 7.51 25.45
C GLY A 11 -3.80 8.32 26.72
N PHE A 12 -2.75 9.13 26.71
CA PHE A 12 -2.31 9.83 27.91
C PHE A 12 -3.31 10.92 28.29
N LYS A 13 -3.92 10.81 29.48
CA LYS A 13 -4.99 11.74 29.94
C LYS A 13 -4.57 13.22 29.97
N ALA A 14 -3.27 13.49 30.09
CA ALA A 14 -2.73 14.85 30.09
C ALA A 14 -2.60 15.46 28.68
N LEU A 15 -2.73 14.66 27.62
CA LEU A 15 -2.71 15.13 26.23
C LEU A 15 -4.15 15.18 25.71
N ARG A 16 -4.54 16.33 25.13
CA ARG A 16 -5.83 16.48 24.46
C ARG A 16 -5.87 15.80 23.09
N ALA A 17 -4.74 15.83 22.38
CA ALA A 17 -4.54 15.18 21.10
C ALA A 17 -3.05 14.96 20.87
N LEU A 18 -2.71 13.91 20.11
CA LEU A 18 -1.35 13.61 19.68
C LEU A 18 -1.41 13.03 18.26
N ARG A 19 -0.49 13.45 17.39
CA ARG A 19 -0.29 12.89 16.05
C ARG A 19 1.19 12.70 15.79
N LEU A 20 1.56 11.49 15.36
CA LEU A 20 2.91 11.20 14.88
C LEU A 20 3.00 11.63 13.42
N GLU A 21 3.78 12.68 13.14
CA GLU A 21 3.87 13.27 11.80
C GLU A 21 4.92 12.59 10.92
N ASP A 22 6.09 12.24 11.47
CA ASP A 22 7.18 11.60 10.72
C ASP A 22 8.06 10.73 11.64
N LEU A 23 8.82 9.82 11.03
CA LEU A 23 9.78 8.94 11.70
C LEU A 23 11.10 8.90 10.95
N ARG A 24 12.18 9.32 11.61
CA ARG A 24 13.53 9.02 11.14
C ARG A 24 13.87 7.57 11.46
N ILE A 25 14.01 6.73 10.43
CA ILE A 25 14.42 5.33 10.60
C ILE A 25 15.93 5.18 10.34
N PRO A 26 16.72 4.68 11.32
CA PRO A 26 18.14 4.45 11.12
C PRO A 26 18.42 3.42 10.01
N ILE A 27 19.47 3.65 9.21
CA ILE A 27 19.85 2.74 8.11
C ILE A 27 20.07 1.31 8.60
N ALA A 28 20.64 1.12 9.79
CA ALA A 28 20.85 -0.19 10.40
C ALA A 28 19.53 -0.95 10.60
N TYR A 29 18.46 -0.24 10.98
CA TYR A 29 17.12 -0.83 11.12
C TYR A 29 16.48 -1.05 9.75
N VAL A 30 16.59 -0.09 8.82
CA VAL A 30 16.03 -0.25 7.45
C VAL A 30 16.58 -1.51 6.76
N LYS A 31 17.87 -1.80 6.93
CA LYS A 31 18.53 -2.96 6.32
C LYS A 31 18.05 -4.32 6.83
N THR A 32 17.26 -4.39 7.91
CA THR A 32 16.69 -5.65 8.38
C THR A 32 15.40 -6.03 7.63
N PHE A 33 14.93 -5.21 6.69
CA PHE A 33 13.72 -5.43 5.92
C PHE A 33 14.08 -5.73 4.46
N GLN A 34 13.31 -6.61 3.82
CA GLN A 34 13.44 -6.87 2.39
C GLN A 34 13.03 -5.64 1.54
N GLY A 35 12.05 -4.87 2.00
CA GLY A 35 11.44 -3.79 1.21
C GLY A 35 10.50 -4.33 0.12
N PRO A 36 10.17 -3.51 -0.90
CA PRO A 36 9.33 -3.94 -2.02
C PRO A 36 9.96 -5.12 -2.78
N PRO A 37 9.20 -6.19 -3.12
CA PRO A 37 9.74 -7.35 -3.83
C PRO A 37 10.33 -7.07 -5.22
N HIS A 38 9.87 -6.00 -5.89
CA HIS A 38 10.34 -5.60 -7.23
C HIS A 38 10.65 -4.11 -7.30
N GLY A 39 9.75 -3.26 -6.79
CA GLY A 39 9.87 -1.81 -6.90
C GLY A 39 9.47 -1.27 -8.28
N ILE A 40 9.42 0.05 -8.39
CA ILE A 40 8.82 0.76 -9.53
C ILE A 40 9.54 0.46 -10.86
N GLN A 41 10.88 0.44 -10.85
CA GLN A 41 11.67 0.24 -12.07
C GLN A 41 11.46 -1.18 -12.61
N VAL A 42 11.65 -2.20 -11.77
CA VAL A 42 11.50 -3.61 -12.15
C VAL A 42 10.07 -3.92 -12.60
N GLU A 43 9.05 -3.34 -11.96
CA GLU A 43 7.65 -3.54 -12.38
C GLU A 43 7.39 -2.94 -13.78
N ARG A 44 7.94 -1.77 -14.08
CA ARG A 44 7.83 -1.15 -15.42
C ARG A 44 8.53 -1.97 -16.50
N ASP A 45 9.69 -2.54 -16.17
CA ASP A 45 10.42 -3.42 -17.09
C ASP A 45 9.68 -4.73 -17.35
N LYS A 46 9.14 -5.36 -16.29
CA LYS A 46 8.33 -6.58 -16.43
C LYS A 46 7.08 -6.38 -17.28
N LEU A 47 6.44 -5.21 -17.20
CA LEU A 47 5.22 -4.88 -17.94
C LEU A 47 5.51 -4.21 -19.31
N ASN A 48 6.76 -3.86 -19.59
CA ASN A 48 7.17 -3.09 -20.77
C ASN A 48 6.35 -1.79 -20.95
N LYS A 49 6.22 -0.98 -19.88
CA LYS A 49 5.43 0.27 -19.87
C LYS A 49 6.23 1.46 -19.33
N TYR A 50 6.42 2.47 -20.19
CA TYR A 50 7.27 3.63 -19.91
C TYR A 50 6.57 4.96 -20.23
N GLY A 51 7.07 6.06 -19.66
CA GLY A 51 6.66 7.43 -20.01
C GLY A 51 5.24 7.86 -19.60
N ARG A 52 4.48 6.99 -18.92
CA ARG A 52 3.11 7.29 -18.47
C ARG A 52 2.74 6.60 -17.15
N PRO A 53 1.73 7.11 -16.43
CA PRO A 53 1.05 6.39 -15.37
C PRO A 53 0.41 5.09 -15.87
N LEU A 54 0.27 4.10 -14.99
CA LEU A 54 -0.54 2.91 -15.24
C LEU A 54 -2.00 3.22 -14.92
N LEU A 55 -2.93 2.63 -15.68
CA LEU A 55 -4.37 2.73 -15.44
C LEU A 55 -4.88 1.37 -14.94
N GLY A 56 -5.74 1.40 -13.94
CA GLY A 56 -6.39 0.21 -13.39
C GLY A 56 -7.83 0.54 -12.98
N CYS A 57 -8.67 -0.49 -12.90
CA CYS A 57 -10.08 -0.35 -12.53
C CYS A 57 -10.43 -1.35 -11.43
N THR A 58 -11.16 -0.91 -10.40
CA THR A 58 -11.76 -1.80 -9.40
C THR A 58 -13.17 -2.17 -9.85
N ILE A 59 -13.41 -3.45 -10.11
CA ILE A 59 -14.72 -3.95 -10.54
C ILE A 59 -15.78 -3.68 -9.45
N LYS A 60 -16.98 -3.29 -9.89
CA LYS A 60 -18.15 -3.04 -9.03
C LYS A 60 -19.31 -3.94 -9.46
N PRO A 61 -20.22 -4.30 -8.52
CA PRO A 61 -20.19 -4.01 -7.08
C PRO A 61 -19.03 -4.71 -6.36
N LYS A 62 -18.65 -4.21 -5.18
CA LYS A 62 -17.49 -4.74 -4.41
C LYS A 62 -17.65 -6.23 -4.09
N LEU A 63 -18.89 -6.68 -3.87
CA LEU A 63 -19.24 -8.06 -3.54
C LEU A 63 -20.51 -8.44 -4.33
N GLY A 64 -20.74 -9.75 -4.49
CA GLY A 64 -21.99 -10.28 -5.07
C GLY A 64 -21.96 -10.60 -6.56
N LEU A 65 -20.84 -10.36 -7.26
CA LEU A 65 -20.66 -10.89 -8.61
C LEU A 65 -20.25 -12.37 -8.55
N SER A 66 -20.86 -13.18 -9.42
CA SER A 66 -20.33 -14.52 -9.71
C SER A 66 -18.97 -14.43 -10.40
N ALA A 67 -18.14 -15.47 -10.28
CA ALA A 67 -16.83 -15.51 -10.93
C ALA A 67 -16.90 -15.24 -12.45
N LYS A 68 -17.96 -15.73 -13.11
CA LYS A 68 -18.19 -15.51 -14.55
C LYS A 68 -18.45 -14.04 -14.86
N ASN A 69 -19.32 -13.38 -14.10
CA ASN A 69 -19.64 -11.97 -14.35
C ASN A 69 -18.47 -11.06 -13.97
N TYR A 70 -17.71 -11.40 -12.94
CA TYR A 70 -16.47 -10.72 -12.61
C TYR A 70 -15.45 -10.83 -13.76
N GLY A 71 -15.26 -12.04 -14.32
CA GLY A 71 -14.38 -12.27 -15.46
C GLY A 71 -14.81 -11.49 -16.71
N ARG A 72 -16.11 -11.43 -17.00
CA ARG A 72 -16.64 -10.57 -18.07
C ARG A 72 -16.29 -9.10 -17.84
N ALA A 73 -16.52 -8.60 -16.64
CA ALA A 73 -16.21 -7.20 -16.32
C ALA A 73 -14.71 -6.89 -16.42
N VAL A 74 -13.84 -7.83 -16.04
CA VAL A 74 -12.38 -7.70 -16.22
C VAL A 74 -12.01 -7.65 -17.70
N TYR A 75 -12.56 -8.54 -18.52
CA TYR A 75 -12.29 -8.58 -19.96
C TYR A 75 -12.68 -7.27 -20.65
N GLU A 76 -13.86 -6.73 -20.37
CA GLU A 76 -14.33 -5.48 -20.98
C GLU A 76 -13.52 -4.23 -20.54
N CYS A 77 -12.79 -4.32 -19.43
CA CYS A 77 -12.01 -3.21 -18.88
C CYS A 77 -10.55 -3.15 -19.35
N LEU A 78 -10.02 -4.24 -19.91
CA LEU A 78 -8.61 -4.39 -20.28
C LEU A 78 -8.41 -4.28 -21.80
#